data_AF-A0A2E1FJP2-F1
#
_entry.id   AF-A0A2E1FJP2-F1
#
_cell.length_a   1.000
_cell.length_b   1.000
_cell.length_c   1.000
_cell.angle_alpha   90.00
_cell.angle_beta   90.00
_cell.angle_gamma   90.00
#
_symmetry.space_group_name_H-M   'P 1'
#
loop_
_entity.id
_entity.type
_entity.pdbx_description
1 polymer ?
#
loop_
_entity_poly.entity_id
_entity_poly.type
_entity_poly.pdbx_seq_one_letter_code
_entity_poly.pdbx_strand_id
1 'polypeptide(L)'
;MLDLSSNLLVAVYLIPTLIGFLIVSPWGNSFTSSVADRFPSLKTARGRLLSGLQLISLAGFAVSTQTLWISSKISEGGNFCSSTSTFSCDDLLGNSKLNVDPVFGLSWGLIGMAVFALLLFIVFVLKQEPNHPMSERLVNMGVLSTGIGMLVIGLLISYEFQEEKICLYCTTAHIANLAALVGFFRLKKLQEDKLEWNK
;
A
#
# COMPACT_ATOMS: atom_id res chain seq x y z
N MET A 1 11.90 8.76 -26.78
CA MET A 1 10.42 8.85 -26.72
C MET A 1 9.97 7.63 -25.90
N LEU A 2 10.16 7.56 -24.58
CA LEU A 2 9.60 8.36 -23.47
C LEU A 2 10.63 8.46 -22.32
N ASP A 3 11.44 9.53 -22.28
CA ASP A 3 12.33 9.84 -21.15
C ASP A 3 11.68 10.86 -20.18
N LEU A 4 10.35 10.91 -20.13
CA LEU A 4 9.63 11.61 -19.06
C LEU A 4 9.61 10.70 -17.81
N SER A 5 10.84 10.50 -17.32
CA SER A 5 11.41 9.70 -16.24
C SER A 5 10.53 8.61 -15.61
N SER A 6 11.04 7.37 -15.58
CA SER A 6 10.49 6.25 -14.77
C SER A 6 10.22 6.63 -13.31
N ASN A 7 10.87 7.68 -12.80
CA ASN A 7 10.67 8.26 -11.47
C ASN A 7 9.37 9.10 -11.36
N LEU A 8 8.93 9.75 -12.45
CA LEU A 8 7.65 10.47 -12.49
C LEU A 8 6.46 9.50 -12.42
N LEU A 9 6.60 8.30 -13.00
CA LEU A 9 5.56 7.27 -12.92
C LEU A 9 5.35 6.80 -11.46
N VAL A 10 6.40 6.76 -10.63
CA VAL A 10 6.28 6.46 -9.20
C VAL A 10 5.34 7.45 -8.50
N ALA A 11 5.33 8.71 -8.92
CA ALA A 11 4.45 9.73 -8.34
C ALA A 11 2.96 9.40 -8.50
N VAL A 12 2.58 8.67 -9.57
CA VAL A 12 1.19 8.24 -9.81
C VAL A 12 0.69 7.31 -8.71
N TYR A 13 1.58 6.54 -8.07
CA TYR A 13 1.24 5.64 -6.96
C TYR A 13 1.50 6.30 -5.61
N LEU A 14 2.59 7.04 -5.49
CA LEU A 14 3.00 7.67 -4.23
C LEU A 14 2.03 8.79 -3.81
N ILE A 15 1.58 9.65 -4.74
CA ILE A 15 0.69 10.77 -4.40
C ILE A 15 -0.65 10.28 -3.82
N PRO A 16 -1.39 9.34 -4.45
CA PRO A 16 -2.61 8.80 -3.86
C PRO A 16 -2.38 8.11 -2.51
N THR A 17 -1.23 7.43 -2.35
CA THR A 17 -0.85 6.79 -1.08
C THR A 17 -0.67 7.83 0.02
N LEU A 18 0.04 8.93 -0.25
CA LEU A 18 0.27 10.01 0.70
C LEU A 18 -1.04 10.76 1.03
N ILE A 19 -1.88 11.03 0.03
CA ILE A 19 -3.21 11.63 0.26
C ILE A 19 -4.06 10.71 1.15
N GLY A 20 -4.10 9.42 0.82
CA GLY A 20 -4.79 8.42 1.62
C GLY A 20 -4.24 8.36 3.06
N PHE A 21 -2.91 8.41 3.21
CA PHE A 21 -2.25 8.45 4.52
C PHE A 21 -2.66 9.68 5.33
N LEU A 22 -2.66 10.88 4.72
CA LEU A 22 -3.11 12.11 5.36
C LEU A 22 -4.57 12.01 5.81
N ILE A 23 -5.44 11.43 4.99
CA ILE A 23 -6.86 11.21 5.32
C ILE A 23 -7.02 10.25 6.51
N VAL A 24 -6.24 9.16 6.56
CA VAL A 24 -6.30 8.19 7.68
C VAL A 24 -5.52 8.63 8.90
N SER A 25 -4.72 9.70 8.81
CA SER A 25 -3.94 10.24 9.94
C SER A 25 -4.84 10.95 10.96
N PRO A 26 -4.38 11.17 12.22
CA PRO A 26 -5.14 11.92 13.22
C PRO A 26 -5.60 13.30 12.73
N TRP A 27 -4.82 13.93 11.86
CA TRP A 27 -5.10 15.24 11.27
C TRP A 27 -6.06 15.20 10.07
N GLY A 28 -6.50 14.01 9.66
CA GLY A 28 -7.37 13.83 8.51
C GLY A 28 -8.66 14.65 8.58
N ASN A 29 -9.22 14.91 9.77
CA ASN A 29 -10.43 15.74 9.91
C ASN A 29 -10.20 17.17 9.45
N SER A 30 -9.10 17.78 9.87
CA SER A 30 -8.73 19.13 9.48
C SER A 30 -8.48 19.20 7.98
N PHE A 31 -7.80 18.19 7.42
CA PHE A 31 -7.49 18.12 6.00
C PHE A 31 -8.72 17.92 5.11
N THR A 32 -9.68 17.09 5.53
CA THR A 32 -10.87 16.80 4.73
C THR A 32 -12.03 17.77 4.97
N SER A 33 -11.94 18.66 5.97
CA SER A 33 -13.05 19.55 6.35
C SER A 33 -13.54 20.42 5.19
N SER A 34 -12.62 20.98 4.39
CA SER A 34 -12.95 21.82 3.23
C SER A 34 -13.58 21.06 2.05
N VAL A 35 -13.50 19.73 2.03
CA VAL A 35 -14.05 18.89 0.95
C VAL A 35 -15.16 17.95 1.44
N ALA A 36 -15.45 17.93 2.73
CA ALA A 36 -16.46 17.06 3.34
C ALA A 36 -17.88 17.35 2.83
N ASP A 37 -18.16 18.59 2.42
CA ASP A 37 -19.44 18.95 1.80
C ASP A 37 -19.62 18.36 0.39
N ARG A 38 -18.51 18.19 -0.33
CA ARG A 38 -18.51 17.58 -1.67
C ARG A 38 -18.51 16.06 -1.62
N PHE A 39 -17.91 15.48 -0.58
CA PHE A 39 -17.81 14.02 -0.40
C PHE A 39 -18.45 13.59 0.92
N PRO A 40 -19.74 13.19 0.91
CA PRO A 40 -20.45 12.77 2.11
C PRO A 40 -19.77 11.63 2.88
N SER A 41 -19.01 10.77 2.18
CA SER A 41 -18.24 9.69 2.79
C SER A 41 -17.14 10.18 3.73
N LEU A 42 -16.72 11.46 3.66
CA LEU A 42 -15.67 12.01 4.53
C LEU A 42 -16.23 12.65 5.81
N LYS A 43 -17.57 12.78 5.94
CA LYS A 43 -18.22 13.41 7.10
C LYS A 43 -18.12 12.56 8.36
N THR A 44 -18.17 11.25 8.23
CA THR A 44 -18.04 10.32 9.36
C THR A 44 -16.60 9.85 9.53
N ALA A 45 -16.20 9.56 10.77
CA ALA A 45 -14.86 9.05 11.05
C ALA A 45 -14.60 7.73 10.29
N ARG A 46 -15.60 6.83 10.29
CA ARG A 46 -15.57 5.54 9.57
C ARG A 46 -15.39 5.74 8.07
N GLY A 47 -16.25 6.57 7.46
CA GLY A 47 -16.21 6.80 6.02
C GLY A 47 -14.90 7.45 5.57
N ARG A 48 -14.35 8.37 6.37
CA ARG A 48 -13.04 8.99 6.11
C ARG A 48 -11.91 7.95 6.15
N LEU A 49 -11.85 7.15 7.23
CA LEU A 49 -10.83 6.10 7.36
C LEU A 49 -10.90 5.09 6.21
N LEU A 50 -12.10 4.61 5.89
CA LEU A 50 -12.31 3.65 4.79
C LEU A 50 -11.99 4.25 3.42
N SER A 51 -12.27 5.54 3.20
CA SER A 51 -11.93 6.21 1.93
C SER A 51 -10.42 6.39 1.78
N GLY A 52 -9.71 6.75 2.84
CA GLY A 52 -8.24 6.83 2.83
C GLY A 52 -7.60 5.45 2.65
N LEU A 53 -8.10 4.42 3.36
CA LEU A 53 -7.66 3.04 3.19
C LEU A 53 -7.91 2.52 1.77
N GLN A 54 -9.02 2.90 1.13
CA GLN A 54 -9.27 2.55 -0.27
C GLN A 54 -8.19 3.11 -1.20
N LEU A 55 -7.85 4.41 -1.05
CA LEU A 55 -6.80 5.03 -1.85
C LEU A 55 -5.44 4.37 -1.64
N ILE A 56 -5.05 4.15 -0.37
CA ILE A 56 -3.80 3.48 -0.02
C ILE A 56 -3.74 2.08 -0.62
N SER A 57 -4.80 1.29 -0.45
CA SER A 57 -4.81 -0.11 -0.88
C SER A 57 -4.87 -0.23 -2.41
N LEU A 58 -5.54 0.70 -3.10
CA LEU A 58 -5.56 0.77 -4.57
C LEU A 58 -4.18 1.11 -5.12
N ALA A 59 -3.52 2.11 -4.54
CA ALA A 59 -2.18 2.52 -4.93
C ALA A 59 -1.14 1.43 -4.62
N GLY A 60 -1.25 0.79 -3.44
CA GLY A 60 -0.46 -0.37 -3.04
C GLY A 60 -0.61 -1.55 -4.01
N PHE A 61 -1.84 -1.89 -4.37
CA PHE A 61 -2.11 -2.91 -5.38
C PHE A 61 -1.45 -2.56 -6.72
N ALA A 62 -1.68 -1.34 -7.21
CA ALA A 62 -1.15 -0.90 -8.50
C ALA A 62 0.38 -0.89 -8.54
N VAL A 63 1.05 -0.39 -7.48
CA VAL A 63 2.52 -0.39 -7.43
C VAL A 63 3.08 -1.81 -7.30
N SER A 64 2.43 -2.71 -6.55
CA SER A 64 2.84 -4.12 -6.50
C SER A 64 2.70 -4.81 -7.86
N THR A 65 1.59 -4.60 -8.58
CA THR A 65 1.44 -5.08 -9.96
C THR A 65 2.51 -4.50 -10.87
N GLN A 66 2.84 -3.22 -10.72
CA GLN A 66 3.92 -2.57 -11.48
C GLN A 66 5.29 -3.20 -11.19
N THR A 67 5.61 -3.52 -9.92
CA THR A 67 6.87 -4.21 -9.58
C THR A 67 6.95 -5.61 -10.17
N LEU A 68 5.84 -6.35 -10.18
CA LEU A 68 5.76 -7.66 -10.81
C LEU A 68 5.99 -7.57 -12.32
N TRP A 69 5.33 -6.61 -12.97
CA TRP A 69 5.49 -6.35 -14.41
C TRP A 69 6.92 -5.93 -14.76
N ILE A 70 7.53 -5.04 -13.96
CA ILE A 70 8.94 -4.62 -14.13
C ILE A 70 9.86 -5.84 -14.05
N SER A 71 9.70 -6.68 -13.03
CA SER A 71 10.52 -7.90 -12.88
C SER A 71 10.38 -8.84 -14.09
N SER A 72 9.16 -9.06 -14.58
CA SER A 72 8.95 -9.85 -15.80
C SER A 72 9.65 -9.23 -17.01
N LYS A 73 9.58 -7.91 -17.17
CA LYS A 73 10.21 -7.24 -18.30
C LYS A 73 11.73 -7.19 -18.22
N ILE A 74 12.30 -7.13 -17.02
CA ILE A 74 13.75 -7.29 -16.82
C ILE A 74 14.19 -8.70 -17.22
N SER A 75 13.42 -9.73 -16.87
CA SER A 75 13.73 -11.11 -17.26
C SER A 75 13.70 -11.35 -18.78
N GLU A 76 12.94 -10.52 -19.52
CA GLU A 76 12.90 -10.51 -20.99
C GLU A 76 14.07 -9.70 -21.62
N GLY A 77 14.96 -9.12 -20.81
CA GLY A 77 16.09 -8.29 -21.25
C GLY A 77 15.80 -6.79 -21.34
N GLY A 78 14.68 -6.32 -20.77
CA GLY A 78 14.39 -4.89 -20.66
C GLY A 78 15.17 -4.22 -19.52
N ASN A 79 15.47 -2.93 -19.65
CA ASN A 79 16.10 -2.13 -18.59
C ASN A 79 15.14 -1.05 -18.12
N PHE A 80 14.90 -0.97 -16.80
CA PHE A 80 13.92 -0.09 -16.20
C PHE A 80 14.48 0.61 -14.95
N CYS A 81 14.17 1.90 -14.83
CA CYS A 81 14.74 2.82 -13.85
C CYS A 81 16.22 3.12 -14.12
N SER A 82 16.61 4.39 -13.99
CA SER A 82 17.94 4.88 -14.36
C SER A 82 19.04 4.09 -13.62
N SER A 83 19.85 3.34 -14.37
CA SER A 83 20.95 2.51 -13.90
C SER A 83 22.19 3.29 -13.45
N THR A 84 22.07 4.62 -13.25
CA THR A 84 23.22 5.52 -13.10
C THR A 84 23.35 6.18 -11.73
N SER A 85 22.60 5.75 -10.71
CA SER A 85 22.75 6.26 -9.32
C SER A 85 22.24 5.27 -8.26
N THR A 86 22.39 5.64 -6.97
CA THR A 86 21.86 4.93 -5.78
C THR A 86 20.39 4.51 -5.90
N PHE A 87 19.61 5.09 -6.83
CA PHE A 87 18.22 4.72 -7.10
C PHE A 87 18.12 3.79 -8.31
N SER A 88 18.19 2.48 -8.08
CA SER A 88 18.07 1.44 -9.11
C SER A 88 17.05 0.40 -8.66
N CYS A 89 16.06 0.13 -9.51
CA CYS A 89 15.07 -0.91 -9.26
C CYS A 89 15.46 -2.24 -9.94
N ASP A 90 16.35 -2.19 -10.94
CA ASP A 90 16.80 -3.33 -11.71
C ASP A 90 17.60 -4.32 -10.84
N ASP A 91 18.51 -3.79 -10.03
CA ASP A 91 19.38 -4.58 -9.14
C ASP A 91 18.60 -5.39 -8.09
N LEU A 92 17.40 -4.94 -7.71
CA LEU A 92 16.55 -5.60 -6.73
C LEU A 92 15.47 -6.47 -7.39
N LEU A 93 14.71 -5.92 -8.35
CA LEU A 93 13.59 -6.62 -8.99
C LEU A 93 14.04 -7.61 -10.07
N GLY A 94 15.22 -7.39 -10.66
CA GLY A 94 15.87 -8.29 -11.61
C GLY A 94 16.65 -9.42 -10.95
N ASN A 95 16.97 -9.30 -9.66
CA ASN A 95 17.71 -10.32 -8.93
C ASN A 95 16.80 -11.51 -8.60
N SER A 96 17.04 -12.63 -9.28
CA SER A 96 16.25 -13.86 -9.16
C SER A 96 16.32 -14.54 -7.78
N LYS A 97 17.25 -14.12 -6.92
CA LYS A 97 17.35 -14.61 -5.54
C LYS A 97 16.68 -13.68 -4.53
N LEU A 98 16.78 -12.37 -4.73
CA LEU A 98 16.24 -11.37 -3.79
C LEU A 98 14.78 -11.02 -4.07
N ASN A 99 14.33 -11.05 -5.33
CA ASN A 99 12.95 -10.73 -5.70
C ASN A 99 11.94 -11.87 -5.48
N VAL A 100 12.35 -12.95 -4.84
CA VAL A 100 11.50 -14.09 -4.52
C VAL A 100 11.49 -14.36 -3.03
N ASP A 101 10.37 -14.87 -2.52
CA ASP A 101 10.32 -15.36 -1.17
C ASP A 101 11.14 -16.65 -1.03
N PRO A 102 11.92 -16.82 0.05
CA PRO A 102 12.86 -17.93 0.18
C PRO A 102 12.19 -19.27 0.50
N VAL A 103 10.87 -19.30 0.76
CA VAL A 103 10.16 -20.51 1.19
C VAL A 103 9.39 -21.15 0.03
N PHE A 104 8.67 -20.33 -0.73
CA PHE A 104 7.79 -20.76 -1.83
C PHE A 104 8.29 -20.32 -3.21
N GLY A 105 9.29 -19.44 -3.29
CA GLY A 105 9.85 -18.95 -4.55
C GLY A 105 8.93 -18.02 -5.34
N LEU A 106 7.92 -17.43 -4.69
CA LEU A 106 6.98 -16.47 -5.29
C LEU A 106 7.60 -15.07 -5.31
N SER A 107 7.32 -14.32 -6.37
CA SER A 107 7.78 -12.93 -6.45
C SER A 107 7.15 -12.08 -5.34
N TRP A 108 7.96 -11.21 -4.71
CA TRP A 108 7.45 -10.25 -3.73
C TRP A 108 6.38 -9.31 -4.31
N GLY A 109 6.49 -8.96 -5.60
CA GLY A 109 5.47 -8.18 -6.30
C GLY A 109 4.11 -8.90 -6.38
N LEU A 110 4.12 -10.23 -6.59
CA LEU A 110 2.92 -11.06 -6.59
C LEU A 110 2.29 -11.15 -5.20
N ILE A 111 3.11 -11.36 -4.17
CA ILE A 111 2.66 -11.41 -2.76
C ILE A 111 2.03 -10.07 -2.38
N GLY A 112 2.72 -8.94 -2.67
CA GLY A 112 2.20 -7.60 -2.41
C GLY A 112 0.87 -7.35 -3.12
N MET A 113 0.76 -7.74 -4.39
CA MET A 113 -0.48 -7.62 -5.16
C MET A 113 -1.63 -8.39 -4.50
N ALA A 114 -1.40 -9.63 -4.08
CA ALA A 114 -2.42 -10.46 -3.42
C ALA A 114 -2.84 -9.85 -2.07
N VAL A 115 -1.89 -9.36 -1.26
CA VAL A 115 -2.18 -8.71 0.03
C VAL A 115 -2.98 -7.43 -0.17
N PHE A 116 -2.58 -6.53 -1.05
CA PHE A 116 -3.33 -5.28 -1.29
C PHE A 116 -4.70 -5.54 -1.93
N ALA A 117 -4.85 -6.58 -2.75
CA ALA A 117 -6.16 -7.01 -3.24
C ALA A 117 -7.08 -7.47 -2.08
N LEU A 118 -6.54 -8.24 -1.13
CA LEU A 118 -7.27 -8.63 0.08
C LEU A 118 -7.66 -7.41 0.93
N LEU A 119 -6.74 -6.45 1.12
CA LEU A 119 -7.02 -5.21 1.86
C LEU A 119 -8.12 -4.39 1.17
N LEU A 120 -8.09 -4.28 -0.16
CA LEU A 120 -9.16 -3.64 -0.93
C LEU A 120 -10.50 -4.33 -0.75
N PHE A 121 -10.52 -5.66 -0.84
CA PHE A 121 -11.72 -6.45 -0.59
C PHE A 121 -12.30 -6.15 0.80
N ILE A 122 -11.46 -6.18 1.84
CA ILE A 122 -11.87 -5.83 3.21
C ILE A 122 -12.48 -4.42 3.26
N VAL A 123 -11.81 -3.43 2.68
CA VAL A 123 -12.29 -2.04 2.66
C VAL A 123 -13.63 -1.93 1.96
N PHE A 124 -13.82 -2.58 0.80
CA PHE A 124 -15.08 -2.53 0.07
C PHE A 124 -16.22 -3.18 0.84
N VAL A 125 -15.99 -4.34 1.46
CA VAL A 125 -16.99 -5.00 2.30
C VAL A 125 -17.40 -4.09 3.47
N LEU A 126 -16.44 -3.50 4.17
CA LEU A 126 -16.73 -2.62 5.31
C LEU A 126 -17.40 -1.29 4.90
N LYS A 127 -17.17 -0.82 3.67
CA LYS A 127 -17.87 0.36 3.13
C LYS A 127 -19.32 0.06 2.79
N GLN A 128 -19.59 -1.11 2.21
CA GLN A 128 -20.94 -1.50 1.78
C GLN A 128 -21.79 -2.03 2.93
N GLU A 129 -21.20 -2.86 3.79
CA GLU A 129 -21.88 -3.53 4.90
C GLU A 129 -21.07 -3.36 6.20
N PRO A 130 -21.06 -2.16 6.80
CA PRO A 130 -20.25 -1.89 7.98
C PRO A 130 -20.65 -2.72 9.21
N ASN A 131 -21.90 -3.18 9.27
CA ASN A 131 -22.42 -4.01 10.35
C ASN A 131 -22.49 -5.49 9.97
N HIS A 132 -21.73 -5.92 8.95
CA HIS A 132 -21.61 -7.33 8.61
C HIS A 132 -21.10 -8.13 9.81
N PRO A 133 -21.58 -9.37 10.06
CA PRO A 133 -21.17 -10.18 11.22
C PRO A 133 -19.66 -10.45 11.30
N MET A 134 -18.97 -10.40 10.15
CA MET A 134 -17.51 -10.59 10.06
C MET A 134 -16.72 -9.27 10.10
N SER A 135 -17.37 -8.11 10.30
CA SER A 135 -16.70 -6.80 10.26
C SER A 135 -15.49 -6.73 11.19
N GLU A 136 -15.62 -7.21 12.44
CA GLU A 136 -14.53 -7.27 13.41
C GLU A 136 -13.38 -8.17 12.97
N ARG A 137 -13.70 -9.34 12.40
CA ARG A 137 -12.69 -10.24 11.84
C ARG A 137 -11.97 -9.60 10.67
N LEU A 138 -12.68 -8.92 9.76
CA LEU A 138 -12.10 -8.26 8.61
C LEU A 138 -11.17 -7.10 9.01
N VAL A 139 -11.55 -6.29 9.99
CA VAL A 139 -10.69 -5.23 10.53
C VAL A 139 -9.44 -5.82 11.19
N ASN A 140 -9.60 -6.86 12.01
CA ASN A 140 -8.46 -7.55 12.63
C ASN A 140 -7.55 -8.23 11.59
N MET A 141 -8.11 -8.80 10.52
CA MET A 141 -7.34 -9.33 9.39
C MET A 141 -6.54 -8.23 8.69
N GLY A 142 -7.11 -7.04 8.51
CA GLY A 142 -6.40 -5.88 7.97
C GLY A 142 -5.21 -5.45 8.82
N VAL A 143 -5.38 -5.38 10.15
CA VAL A 143 -4.28 -5.09 11.09
C VAL A 143 -3.23 -6.20 11.07
N LEU A 144 -3.65 -7.46 11.10
CA LEU A 144 -2.74 -8.60 11.13
C LEU A 144 -1.92 -8.71 9.84
N SER A 145 -2.56 -8.61 8.68
CA SER A 145 -1.89 -8.70 7.38
C SER A 145 -0.88 -7.57 7.18
N THR A 146 -1.26 -6.33 7.47
CA THR A 146 -0.33 -5.18 7.39
C THR A 146 0.77 -5.24 8.44
N GLY A 147 0.49 -5.78 9.63
CA GLY A 147 1.47 -6.03 10.68
C GLY A 147 2.52 -7.07 10.30
N ILE A 148 2.09 -8.21 9.74
CA ILE A 148 3.01 -9.21 9.15
C ILE A 148 3.80 -8.58 7.99
N GLY A 149 3.14 -7.75 7.18
CA GLY A 149 3.77 -6.99 6.11
C GLY A 149 4.97 -6.15 6.58
N MET A 150 4.94 -5.62 7.82
CA MET A 150 6.08 -4.88 8.36
C MET A 150 7.32 -5.75 8.60
N LEU A 151 7.14 -7.03 8.96
CA LEU A 151 8.26 -7.97 9.10
C LEU A 151 8.88 -8.28 7.73
N VAL A 152 8.03 -8.48 6.72
CA VAL A 152 8.48 -8.69 5.33
C VAL A 152 9.21 -7.45 4.81
N ILE A 153 8.68 -6.25 5.07
CA ILE A 153 9.35 -4.98 4.70
C ILE A 153 10.71 -4.86 5.37
N GLY A 154 10.85 -5.24 6.64
CA GLY A 154 12.15 -5.27 7.31
C GLY A 154 13.17 -6.16 6.60
N LEU A 155 12.73 -7.33 6.13
CA LEU A 155 13.55 -8.21 5.29
C LEU A 155 13.90 -7.55 3.94
N LEU A 156 12.93 -6.97 3.24
CA LEU A 156 13.17 -6.35 1.93
C LEU A 156 14.11 -5.15 2.00
N ILE A 157 13.97 -4.33 3.05
CA ILE A 157 14.91 -3.22 3.33
C ILE A 157 16.33 -3.77 3.58
N SER A 158 16.47 -4.94 4.22
CA SER A 158 17.79 -5.56 4.39
C SER A 158 18.45 -5.91 3.04
N TYR A 159 17.66 -6.27 2.02
CA TYR A 159 18.15 -6.50 0.66
C TYR A 159 18.57 -5.19 -0.03
N GLU A 160 17.82 -4.10 0.18
CA GLU A 160 18.22 -2.75 -0.29
C GLU A 160 19.56 -2.32 0.31
N PHE A 161 19.80 -2.62 1.59
CA PHE A 161 21.10 -2.37 2.24
C PHE A 161 22.23 -3.26 1.70
N GLN A 162 21.95 -4.52 1.37
CA GLN A 162 22.96 -5.44 0.82
C GLN A 162 23.44 -5.02 -0.57
N GLU A 163 22.53 -4.54 -1.41
CA GLU A 163 22.84 -4.09 -2.77
C GLU A 163 23.29 -2.62 -2.84
N GLU A 164 23.21 -1.87 -1.71
CA GLU A 164 23.47 -0.42 -1.64
C GLU A 164 22.64 0.40 -2.63
N LYS A 165 21.42 -0.10 -2.96
CA LYS A 165 20.48 0.52 -3.89
C LYS A 165 19.12 0.73 -3.24
N ILE A 166 18.45 1.81 -3.63
CA ILE A 166 17.08 2.13 -3.21
C ILE A 166 16.13 1.96 -4.39
N CYS A 167 15.13 1.10 -4.21
CA CYS A 167 14.05 0.90 -5.18
C CYS A 167 12.86 1.81 -4.84
N LEU A 168 12.61 2.85 -5.64
CA LEU A 168 11.51 3.80 -5.38
C LEU A 168 10.12 3.17 -5.46
N TYR A 169 9.94 2.15 -6.31
CA TYR A 169 8.69 1.38 -6.39
C TYR A 169 8.48 0.55 -5.11
N CYS A 170 9.53 -0.10 -4.63
CA CYS A 170 9.53 -0.91 -3.41
C CYS A 170 9.26 -0.02 -2.18
N THR A 171 9.97 1.11 -2.09
CA THR A 171 9.73 2.15 -1.07
C THR A 171 8.28 2.62 -1.07
N THR A 172 7.69 2.84 -2.24
CA THR A 172 6.28 3.25 -2.34
C THR A 172 5.33 2.15 -1.83
N ALA A 173 5.61 0.88 -2.15
CA ALA A 173 4.86 -0.25 -1.60
C ALA A 173 5.01 -0.36 -0.07
N HIS A 174 6.22 -0.12 0.46
CA HIS A 174 6.50 -0.12 1.90
C HIS A 174 5.69 0.99 2.60
N ILE A 175 5.69 2.20 2.05
CA ILE A 175 4.90 3.33 2.55
C ILE A 175 3.41 2.99 2.51
N ALA A 176 2.93 2.37 1.43
CA ALA A 176 1.52 1.97 1.33
C ALA A 176 1.13 0.95 2.42
N ASN A 177 1.96 -0.05 2.71
CA ASN A 177 1.67 -1.00 3.79
C ASN A 177 1.69 -0.33 5.16
N LEU A 178 2.66 0.55 5.44
CA LEU A 178 2.73 1.29 6.69
C LEU A 178 1.51 2.21 6.86
N ALA A 179 1.12 2.92 5.81
CA ALA A 179 -0.07 3.77 5.81
C ALA A 179 -1.35 2.94 6.03
N ALA A 180 -1.44 1.76 5.41
CA ALA A 180 -2.55 0.83 5.61
C ALA A 180 -2.59 0.32 7.06
N LEU A 181 -1.44 -0.02 7.66
CA LEU A 181 -1.35 -0.43 9.06
C LEU A 181 -1.90 0.66 9.99
N VAL A 182 -1.48 1.91 9.80
CA VAL A 182 -1.99 3.05 10.57
C VAL A 182 -3.50 3.19 10.38
N GLY A 183 -4.00 3.10 9.15
CA GLY A 183 -5.42 3.20 8.85
C GLY A 183 -6.25 2.08 9.49
N PHE A 184 -5.84 0.81 9.35
CA PHE A 184 -6.53 -0.33 9.94
C PHE A 184 -6.44 -0.34 11.46
N PHE A 185 -5.32 0.07 12.05
CA PHE A 185 -5.19 0.20 13.50
C PHE A 185 -6.15 1.25 14.07
N ARG A 186 -6.31 2.39 13.38
CA ARG A 186 -7.31 3.40 13.77
C ARG A 186 -8.74 2.93 13.52
N LEU A 187 -8.97 2.19 12.44
CA LEU A 187 -10.28 1.61 12.14
C LEU A 187 -10.69 0.60 13.23
N LYS A 188 -9.74 -0.20 13.73
CA LYS A 188 -9.95 -1.09 14.87
C LYS A 188 -10.36 -0.34 16.13
N LYS A 189 -9.61 0.72 16.48
CA LYS A 189 -9.98 1.57 17.63
C LYS A 189 -11.36 2.20 17.48
N LEU A 190 -11.73 2.62 16.27
CA LEU A 190 -13.06 3.17 16.00
C LEU A 190 -14.15 2.10 16.15
N GLN A 191 -13.87 0.85 15.75
CA GLN A 191 -14.82 -0.25 15.88
C GLN A 191 -15.06 -0.67 17.33
N GLU A 192 -14.02 -0.58 18.17
CA GLU A 192 -14.14 -0.77 19.63
C GLU A 192 -15.08 0.27 20.25
N ASP A 193 -15.12 1.50 19.70
CA ASP A 193 -16.10 2.53 20.02
C ASP A 193 -17.39 2.39 19.18
N LYS A 194 -18.30 1.52 19.64
CA LYS A 194 -19.57 1.24 18.93
C LYS A 194 -20.45 2.48 18.69
N LEU A 195 -20.34 3.52 19.51
CA LEU A 195 -21.13 4.75 19.33
C LEU A 195 -20.60 5.53 18.12
N GLU A 196 -19.30 5.73 18.04
CA GLU A 196 -18.67 6.42 16.91
C GLU A 196 -18.68 5.58 15.62
N TRP A 197 -18.59 4.25 15.71
CA TRP A 197 -18.68 3.34 14.56
C TRP A 197 -20.02 3.44 13.82
N ASN A 198 -21.12 3.61 14.56
CA ASN A 198 -22.47 3.61 14.02
C ASN A 198 -22.98 4.99 13.55
N LYS A 199 -22.16 6.04 13.68
CA LYS A 199 -22.42 7.34 13.05
C LYS A 199 -22.23 7.29 11.52
#